data_AF-Q9BDR5-F1
#
_entry.id   AF-Q9BDR5-F1
#
_cell.length_a   1.000
_cell.length_b   1.000
_cell.length_c   1.000
_cell.angle_alpha   90.00
_cell.angle_beta   90.00
_cell.angle_gamma   90.00
#
_symmetry.space_group_name_H-M   'P 1'
#
loop_
_entity.id
_entity.type
_entity.pdbx_description
1 polymer ?
#
loop_
_entity_poly.entity_id
_entity_poly.type
_entity_poly.pdbx_seq_one_letter_code
_entity_poly.pdbx_strand_id
1 'polypeptide(L)'
;SFIFKFDQFKRLIEDFGSVADFLIIYIEEAHASDGWAFKNNVDIKNHRNLQDRLRAAHLLLDRSPPCPVVVDTMTNQSSSCYAALPERLYVLQEGRV
;
A
#
# COMPACT_ATOMS: atom_id res chain seq x y z
N SER A 1 6.54 -2.98 7.88
CA SER A 1 6.47 -2.56 6.47
C SER A 1 5.87 -3.70 5.68
N PHE A 2 4.80 -3.41 4.94
CA PHE A 2 4.02 -4.34 4.12
C PHE A 2 4.89 -5.19 3.18
N ILE A 3 6.01 -4.64 2.72
CA ILE A 3 7.01 -5.35 1.94
C ILE A 3 7.45 -6.68 2.56
N PHE A 4 7.61 -6.75 3.89
CA PHE A 4 7.99 -8.01 4.56
C PHE A 4 6.86 -9.04 4.61
N LYS A 5 5.60 -8.61 4.46
CA LYS A 5 4.40 -9.46 4.43
C LYS A 5 3.91 -9.74 3.00
N PHE A 6 4.58 -9.20 1.99
CA PHE A 6 4.11 -9.25 0.60
C PHE A 6 3.95 -10.68 0.07
N ASP A 7 4.86 -11.60 0.43
CA ASP A 7 4.73 -13.01 0.06
C ASP A 7 3.57 -13.73 0.74
N GLN A 8 3.11 -13.25 1.90
CA GLN A 8 1.90 -13.75 2.54
C GLN A 8 0.66 -13.21 1.83
N PHE A 9 0.69 -11.95 1.41
CA PHE A 9 -0.38 -11.35 0.62
C PHE A 9 -0.55 -12.01 -0.76
N LYS A 10 0.54 -12.36 -1.45
CA LYS A 10 0.48 -13.12 -2.70
C LYS A 10 -0.22 -14.48 -2.52
N ARG A 11 0.11 -15.20 -1.44
CA ARG A 11 -0.55 -16.46 -1.10
C ARG A 11 -2.06 -16.29 -0.85
N LEU A 12 -2.45 -15.21 -0.17
CA LEU A 12 -3.87 -14.85 0.00
C LEU A 12 -4.58 -14.68 -1.36
N ILE A 13 -3.93 -14.05 -2.33
CA ILE A 13 -4.49 -13.89 -3.68
C ILE A 13 -4.59 -15.24 -4.39
N GLU A 14 -3.57 -16.09 -4.27
CA GLU A 14 -3.58 -17.43 -4.87
C GLU A 14 -4.70 -18.30 -4.28
N ASP A 15 -4.89 -18.26 -2.96
CA ASP A 15 -5.88 -19.09 -2.25
C ASP A 15 -7.33 -18.63 -2.48
N PHE A 16 -7.56 -17.32 -2.58
CA PHE A 16 -8.92 -16.74 -2.59
C PHE A 16 -9.27 -15.98 -3.87
N GLY A 17 -8.38 -15.91 -4.86
CA GLY A 17 -8.62 -15.18 -6.11
C GLY A 17 -9.77 -15.72 -6.97
N SER A 18 -10.30 -16.90 -6.66
CA SER A 18 -11.50 -17.47 -7.30
C SER A 18 -12.82 -16.93 -6.71
N VAL A 19 -12.78 -16.36 -5.51
CA VAL A 19 -13.98 -15.93 -4.75
C VAL A 19 -13.95 -14.46 -4.33
N ALA A 20 -12.81 -13.78 -4.45
CA ALA A 20 -12.64 -12.39 -4.07
C ALA A 20 -11.69 -11.64 -5.01
N ASP A 21 -11.98 -10.35 -5.19
CA ASP A 21 -11.10 -9.40 -5.85
C ASP A 21 -10.10 -8.81 -4.85
N PHE A 22 -8.94 -8.38 -5.36
CA PHE A 22 -7.87 -7.79 -4.56
C PHE A 22 -7.42 -6.45 -5.12
N LEU A 23 -7.08 -5.52 -4.24
CA LEU A 23 -6.61 -4.18 -4.58
C LEU A 23 -5.57 -3.75 -3.54
N ILE A 24 -4.46 -3.19 -4.01
CA ILE A 24 -3.52 -2.46 -3.13
C ILE A 24 -3.70 -0.97 -3.38
N ILE A 25 -3.92 -0.21 -2.31
CA ILE A 25 -3.87 1.26 -2.32
C ILE A 25 -2.57 1.68 -1.64
N TYR A 26 -1.64 2.24 -2.42
CA TYR A 26 -0.39 2.78 -1.91
C TYR A 26 -0.61 4.16 -1.28
N ILE A 27 -0.29 4.29 0.00
CA ILE A 27 -0.56 5.48 0.82
C ILE A 27 0.71 6.29 1.10
N GLU A 28 0.65 7.24 2.02
CA GLU A 28 1.82 8.00 2.45
C GLU A 28 2.82 7.16 3.27
N GLU A 29 4.10 7.55 3.22
CA GLU A 29 5.16 6.86 3.95
C GLU A 29 5.05 7.09 5.46
N ALA A 30 4.66 6.06 6.20
CA ALA A 30 4.63 6.11 7.67
C ALA A 30 6.02 6.35 8.29
N HIS A 31 7.09 6.03 7.56
CA HIS A 31 8.48 6.09 8.02
C HIS A 31 9.41 6.68 6.95
N ALA A 32 9.03 7.85 6.44
CA ALA A 32 9.81 8.57 5.43
C ALA A 32 11.24 8.86 5.90
N SER A 33 12.21 8.75 4.98
CA SER A 33 13.63 8.91 5.27
C SER A 33 14.05 10.34 5.62
N ASP A 34 13.27 11.33 5.20
CA ASP A 34 13.41 12.74 5.58
C ASP A 34 12.60 13.12 6.84
N GLY A 35 12.08 12.11 7.56
CA GLY A 35 11.38 12.24 8.84
C GLY A 35 11.88 11.25 9.90
N TRP A 36 10.96 10.68 10.68
CA TRP A 36 11.28 9.62 11.65
C TRP A 36 11.37 8.26 10.95
N ALA A 37 12.58 7.88 10.56
CA ALA A 37 12.85 6.61 9.88
C ALA A 37 13.51 5.57 10.79
N PHE A 38 13.18 4.29 10.57
CA PHE A 38 13.92 3.17 11.15
C PHE A 38 15.21 2.91 10.35
N LYS A 39 16.26 2.43 11.02
CA LYS A 39 17.58 2.15 10.40
C LYS A 39 17.55 1.17 9.23
N ASN A 40 16.51 0.32 9.10
CA ASN A 40 16.39 -0.70 8.06
C ASN A 40 15.20 -0.45 7.11
N ASN A 41 14.76 0.81 6.95
CA ASN A 41 13.63 1.12 6.08
C ASN A 41 14.07 1.37 4.62
N VAL A 42 13.13 1.24 3.68
CA VAL A 42 13.37 1.68 2.29
C VAL A 42 13.55 3.19 2.30
N ASP A 43 14.58 3.69 1.62
CA ASP A 43 14.88 5.13 1.54
C ASP A 43 13.89 5.83 0.61
N ILE A 44 12.71 6.15 1.13
CA ILE A 44 11.65 6.90 0.45
C ILE A 44 11.35 8.14 1.28
N LYS A 45 11.44 9.31 0.64
CA LYS A 45 11.10 10.59 1.26
C LYS A 45 9.59 10.81 1.24
N ASN A 46 9.11 11.73 2.09
CA ASN A 46 7.72 12.17 2.03
C ASN A 46 7.34 12.64 0.62
N HIS A 47 6.21 12.14 0.14
CA HIS A 47 5.68 12.49 -1.17
C HIS A 47 5.23 13.96 -1.19
N ARG A 48 5.84 14.81 -2.03
CA ARG A 48 5.45 16.22 -2.14
C ARG A 48 4.38 16.44 -3.21
N ASN A 49 4.24 15.48 -4.11
CA ASN A 49 3.29 15.49 -5.21
C ASN A 49 2.96 14.04 -5.61
N LEU A 50 1.97 13.89 -6.50
CA LEU A 50 1.51 12.58 -6.95
C LEU A 50 2.60 11.77 -7.67
N GLN A 51 3.51 12.43 -8.40
CA GLN A 51 4.60 11.75 -9.10
C GLN A 51 5.61 11.14 -8.12
N ASP A 52 5.88 11.78 -6.99
CA ASP A 52 6.70 11.19 -5.92
C ASP A 52 6.06 9.90 -5.40
N ARG A 53 4.75 9.94 -5.12
CA ARG A 53 3.99 8.78 -4.64
C ARG A 53 3.93 7.66 -5.67
N LEU A 54 3.72 8.00 -6.94
CA LEU A 54 3.75 7.03 -8.03
C LEU A 54 5.12 6.36 -8.14
N ARG A 55 6.22 7.12 -8.07
CA ARG A 55 7.58 6.55 -8.09
C ARG A 55 7.82 5.58 -6.94
N ALA A 56 7.36 5.91 -5.74
CA ALA A 56 7.44 5.02 -4.59
C ALA A 56 6.60 3.74 -4.79
N ALA A 57 5.37 3.88 -5.32
CA ALA A 57 4.52 2.74 -5.66
C ALA A 57 5.13 1.83 -6.75
N HIS A 58 5.95 2.35 -7.67
CA HIS A 58 6.66 1.50 -8.64
C HIS A 58 7.63 0.52 -7.98
N LEU A 59 8.22 0.86 -6.83
CA LEU A 59 9.06 -0.09 -6.06
C LEU A 59 8.26 -1.30 -5.54
N LEU A 60 6.94 -1.14 -5.38
CA LEU A 60 6.04 -2.26 -5.10
C LEU A 60 5.72 -3.04 -6.38
N LEU A 61 5.51 -2.34 -7.51
CA LEU A 61 5.25 -2.99 -8.81
C LEU A 61 6.43 -3.85 -9.29
N ASP A 62 7.67 -3.46 -8.98
CA ASP A 62 8.87 -4.26 -9.27
C ASP A 62 8.86 -5.64 -8.59
N ARG A 63 8.02 -5.82 -7.56
CA ARG A 63 7.79 -7.13 -6.91
C ARG A 63 6.70 -7.98 -7.56
N SER A 64 6.11 -7.51 -8.66
CA SER A 64 5.06 -8.19 -9.43
C SER A 64 3.83 -8.58 -8.59
N PRO A 65 3.09 -7.59 -8.03
CA PRO A 65 1.83 -7.86 -7.33
C PRO A 65 0.81 -8.51 -8.28
N PRO A 66 0.14 -9.60 -7.88
CA PRO A 66 -0.84 -10.29 -8.71
C PRO A 66 -2.23 -9.60 -8.67
N CYS A 67 -2.30 -8.32 -8.33
CA CYS A 67 -3.52 -7.52 -8.30
C CYS A 67 -3.24 -6.07 -8.71
N PRO A 68 -4.28 -5.30 -9.07
CA PRO A 68 -4.13 -3.87 -9.32
C PRO A 68 -3.52 -3.13 -8.13
N VAL A 69 -2.63 -2.19 -8.43
CA VAL A 69 -2.06 -1.25 -7.47
C VAL A 69 -2.49 0.15 -7.91
N VAL A 70 -3.14 0.87 -7.00
CA VAL A 70 -3.50 2.28 -7.16
C VAL A 70 -2.80 3.09 -6.09
N VAL A 71 -2.74 4.42 -6.25
CA VAL A 71 -2.19 5.33 -5.25
C VAL A 71 -3.32 6.15 -4.64
N ASP A 72 -3.24 6.41 -3.34
CA ASP A 72 -4.18 7.32 -2.67
C ASP A 72 -3.95 8.76 -3.17
N THR A 73 -4.97 9.61 -3.03
CA THR A 73 -4.87 11.03 -3.38
C THR A 73 -3.83 11.74 -2.51
N MET A 74 -3.26 12.84 -2.99
CA MET A 74 -2.33 13.65 -2.17
C MET A 74 -2.99 14.28 -0.93
N THR A 75 -4.31 14.28 -0.84
CA THR A 75 -5.08 14.65 0.36
C THR A 75 -5.32 13.48 1.32
N ASN A 76 -4.76 12.30 1.02
CA ASN A 76 -4.88 11.07 1.82
C ASN A 76 -6.34 10.65 2.08
N GLN A 77 -7.20 10.80 1.06
CA GLN A 77 -8.65 10.61 1.22
C GLN A 77 -8.99 9.19 1.67
N SER A 78 -8.43 8.17 1.01
CA SER A 78 -8.69 6.76 1.35
C SER A 78 -8.09 6.44 2.72
N SER A 79 -6.88 6.92 2.98
CA SER A 79 -6.19 6.71 4.26
C SER A 79 -6.97 7.30 5.44
N SER A 80 -7.59 8.47 5.25
CA SER A 80 -8.43 9.13 6.25
C SER A 80 -9.73 8.34 6.49
N CYS A 81 -10.44 7.95 5.43
CA CYS A 81 -11.70 7.21 5.55
C CYS A 81 -11.51 5.81 6.19
N TYR A 82 -10.39 5.15 5.90
CA TYR A 82 -10.11 3.78 6.34
C TYR A 82 -9.07 3.71 7.48
N ALA A 83 -8.66 4.83 8.07
CA ALA A 83 -7.63 4.88 9.11
C ALA A 83 -6.45 3.93 8.79
N ALA A 84 -5.89 4.08 7.59
CA ALA A 84 -5.06 3.06 6.95
C ALA A 84 -3.59 3.06 7.38
N LEU A 85 -3.14 4.09 8.11
CA LEU A 85 -1.77 4.18 8.61
C LEU A 85 -1.53 3.24 9.81
N PRO A 86 -0.32 2.66 9.94
CA PRO A 86 0.78 2.72 8.96
C PRO A 86 0.61 1.75 7.78
N GLU A 87 -0.14 0.67 8.00
CA GLU A 87 -0.60 -0.30 7.00
C GLU A 87 -1.89 -0.94 7.54
N ARG A 88 -2.87 -1.25 6.67
CA ARG A 88 -4.12 -1.88 7.09
C ARG A 88 -4.71 -2.75 5.98
N LEU A 89 -5.45 -3.79 6.39
CA LEU A 89 -6.16 -4.69 5.48
C LEU A 89 -7.64 -4.66 5.80
N TYR A 90 -8.46 -4.62 4.76
CA TYR A 90 -9.91 -4.58 4.82
C TYR A 90 -10.49 -5.59 3.82
N VAL A 91 -11.62 -6.18 4.17
CA VAL A 91 -12.47 -6.93 3.25
C VAL A 91 -13.74 -6.10 3.10
N LEU A 92 -14.17 -5.86 1.85
CA LEU A 92 -15.42 -5.18 1.59
C LEU A 92 -16.38 -6.13 0.90
N GLN A 93 -17.58 -6.28 1.45
CA GLN A 93 -18.66 -7.04 0.84
C GLN A 93 -19.94 -6.20 0.84
N GLU A 94 -20.53 -6.01 -0.33
CA GLU A 94 -21.79 -5.24 -0.49
C GLU A 94 -21.73 -3.83 0.14
N GLY A 95 -20.57 -3.16 0.02
CA GLY A 95 -20.36 -1.81 0.54
C GLY A 95 -20.15 -1.73 2.05
N ARG A 96 -19.93 -2.86 2.72
CA ARG A 96 -19.66 -2.93 4.17
C ARG A 96 -18.27 -3.52 4.42
N VAL A 97 -17.63 -2.97 5.45
CA VAL A 97 -16.37 -3.46 6.04
C VAL A 97 -16.68 -4.53 7.07
#